data_AF-A0A0R3Q2M5-F1
#
_entry.id   AF-A0A0R3Q2M5-F1
#
_cell.length_a   1.000
_cell.length_b   1.000
_cell.length_c   1.000
_cell.angle_alpha   90.00
_cell.angle_beta   90.00
_cell.angle_gamma   90.00
#
_symmetry.space_group_name_H-M   'P 1'
#
loop_
_entity.id
_entity.type
_entity.pdbx_description
1 polymer ?
#
loop_
_entity_poly.entity_id
_entity_poly.type
_entity_poly.pdbx_seq_one_letter_code
_entity_poly.pdbx_strand_id
1 'polypeptide(L)'
;MVSFWLDCLPAKVEKWLVSWNLSGDSVSNDLITSAAKLLNMNVFRNNIHLSHDELSKVTDFDNSLIVCKELFCFYFGRVEEWYPKEFGFHMKGCLPHGHVALAEYGCEHAFVIRDGATVGEKPSQFITWTS
;
A
#
# COMPACT_ATOMS: atom_id res chain seq x y z
N MET A 1 -21.73 11.64 16.93
CA MET A 1 -22.88 10.81 17.35
C MET A 1 -23.00 9.48 16.60
N VAL A 2 -22.30 9.29 15.47
CA VAL A 2 -22.34 8.03 14.68
C VAL A 2 -21.33 6.97 15.18
N SER A 3 -20.30 7.38 15.91
CA SER A 3 -19.16 6.53 16.32
C SER A 3 -19.49 5.45 17.36
N PHE A 4 -20.48 5.68 18.23
CA PHE A 4 -20.82 4.74 19.30
C PHE A 4 -21.33 3.38 18.79
N TRP A 5 -22.00 3.38 17.63
CA TRP A 5 -22.58 2.17 17.06
C TRP A 5 -21.56 1.23 16.41
N LEU A 6 -20.45 1.79 15.90
CA LEU A 6 -19.37 1.01 15.29
C LEU A 6 -18.57 0.25 16.35
N ASP A 7 -18.28 0.88 17.48
CA ASP A 7 -17.53 0.22 18.57
C ASP A 7 -18.36 -0.86 19.32
N CYS A 8 -19.69 -0.84 19.19
CA CYS A 8 -20.58 -1.88 19.71
C CYS A 8 -20.88 -3.00 18.71
N LEU A 9 -20.33 -2.94 17.49
CA LEU A 9 -20.63 -3.93 16.46
C LEU A 9 -19.95 -5.26 16.79
N PRO A 10 -20.66 -6.41 16.80
CA PRO A 10 -20.03 -7.69 17.03
C PRO A 10 -19.00 -7.99 15.92
N ALA A 11 -17.83 -8.52 16.28
CA ALA A 11 -16.76 -8.86 15.33
C ALA A 11 -17.19 -9.74 14.14
N LYS A 12 -18.28 -10.50 14.28
CA LYS A 12 -18.87 -11.28 13.19
C LYS A 12 -19.57 -10.41 12.16
N VAL A 13 -20.22 -9.33 12.58
CA VAL A 13 -20.92 -8.38 11.70
C VAL A 13 -19.91 -7.47 11.00
N GLU A 14 -18.84 -7.05 11.68
CA GLU A 14 -17.71 -6.35 11.06
C GLU A 14 -17.13 -7.16 9.90
N LYS A 15 -16.76 -8.42 10.15
CA LYS A 15 -16.23 -9.31 9.12
C LYS A 15 -17.22 -9.56 7.99
N TRP A 16 -18.51 -9.66 8.30
CA TRP A 16 -19.56 -9.85 7.30
C TRP A 16 -19.71 -8.61 6.39
N LEU A 17 -19.72 -7.41 6.95
CA LEU A 17 -19.76 -6.15 6.18
C LEU A 17 -18.54 -6.02 5.27
N VAL A 18 -17.36 -6.32 5.82
CA VAL A 18 -16.11 -6.26 5.06
C VAL A 18 -16.07 -7.33 3.97
N SER A 19 -16.52 -8.57 4.24
CA SER A 19 -16.57 -9.61 3.22
C SER A 19 -17.56 -9.28 2.09
N TRP A 20 -18.67 -8.61 2.41
CA TRP A 20 -19.62 -8.13 1.42
C TRP A 20 -19.00 -7.05 0.52
N ASN A 21 -18.30 -6.08 1.10
CA ASN A 21 -17.71 -4.98 0.35
C ASN A 21 -16.47 -5.40 -0.46
N LEU A 22 -15.70 -6.36 0.04
CA LEU A 22 -14.52 -6.92 -0.61
C LEU A 22 -14.83 -8.19 -1.42
N SER A 23 -16.09 -8.43 -1.79
CA SER A 23 -16.54 -9.62 -2.53
C SER A 23 -15.90 -9.69 -3.92
N GLY A 24 -14.71 -10.27 -3.96
CA GLY A 24 -14.03 -10.79 -5.14
C GLY A 24 -13.42 -12.14 -4.78
N ASP A 25 -13.39 -13.06 -5.75
CA ASP A 25 -13.08 -14.49 -5.56
C ASP A 25 -11.66 -14.79 -5.00
N SER A 26 -10.83 -13.79 -4.71
CA SER A 26 -9.42 -13.95 -4.36
C SER A 26 -8.97 -13.29 -3.04
N VAL A 27 -9.87 -12.74 -2.23
CA VAL A 27 -9.47 -12.00 -1.01
C VAL A 27 -9.27 -12.95 0.18
N SER A 28 -8.07 -12.93 0.77
CA SER A 28 -7.72 -13.80 1.91
C SER A 28 -8.47 -13.42 3.20
N ASN A 29 -8.73 -14.40 4.07
CA ASN A 29 -9.37 -14.18 5.38
C ASN A 29 -8.59 -13.22 6.28
N ASP A 30 -7.27 -13.14 6.10
CA ASP A 30 -6.40 -12.24 6.86
C ASP A 30 -6.60 -10.78 6.44
N LEU A 31 -6.81 -10.52 5.14
CA LEU A 31 -7.16 -9.20 4.63
C LEU A 31 -8.53 -8.74 5.16
N ILE A 32 -9.53 -9.63 5.16
CA ILE A 32 -10.87 -9.34 5.72
C ILE A 32 -10.77 -9.03 7.22
N THR A 33 -9.97 -9.81 7.96
CA THR A 33 -9.77 -9.56 9.40
C THR A 33 -9.03 -8.25 9.65
N SER A 34 -8.08 -7.88 8.79
CA SER A 34 -7.33 -6.62 8.91
C SER A 34 -8.19 -5.41 8.56
N ALA A 35 -8.98 -5.50 7.49
CA ALA A 35 -9.93 -4.46 7.11
C ALA A 35 -11.05 -4.30 8.16
N ALA A 36 -11.51 -5.38 8.79
CA ALA A 36 -12.48 -5.29 9.90
C ALA A 36 -11.94 -4.49 11.09
N LYS A 37 -10.63 -4.58 11.41
CA LYS A 37 -10.03 -3.78 12.48
C LYS A 37 -10.07 -2.28 12.21
N LEU A 38 -10.15 -1.84 10.95
CA LEU A 38 -10.30 -0.43 10.59
C LEU A 38 -11.69 0.13 10.96
N LEU A 39 -12.67 -0.73 11.22
CA LEU A 39 -14.00 -0.30 11.71
C LEU A 39 -13.96 0.12 13.18
N ASN A 40 -12.92 -0.28 13.94
CA ASN A 40 -12.72 0.20 15.30
C ASN A 40 -12.33 1.68 15.30
N MET A 41 -13.06 2.50 16.05
CA MET A 41 -12.90 3.96 16.00
C MET A 41 -11.52 4.43 16.48
N ASN A 42 -10.93 3.73 17.46
CA ASN A 42 -9.60 4.09 17.95
C ASN A 42 -8.51 3.77 16.92
N VAL A 43 -8.62 2.61 16.27
CA VAL A 43 -7.69 2.22 15.19
C VAL A 43 -7.82 3.19 14.02
N PHE A 44 -9.05 3.49 13.60
CA PHE A 44 -9.32 4.45 12.54
C PHE A 44 -8.74 5.84 12.86
N ARG A 45 -9.03 6.37 14.05
CA ARG A 45 -8.53 7.69 14.46
C ARG A 45 -7.00 7.73 14.50
N ASN A 46 -6.36 6.68 15.01
CA ASN A 46 -4.90 6.58 15.02
C ASN A 46 -4.32 6.56 13.60
N ASN A 47 -4.94 5.81 12.68
CA ASN A 47 -4.52 5.78 11.29
C ASN A 47 -4.63 7.17 10.63
N ILE A 48 -5.76 7.85 10.80
CA ILE A 48 -5.94 9.23 10.29
C ILE A 48 -4.91 10.19 10.88
N HIS A 49 -4.58 10.06 12.17
CA HIS A 49 -3.59 10.91 12.81
C HIS A 49 -2.18 10.66 12.26
N LEU A 50 -1.81 9.39 12.03
CA LEU A 50 -0.54 9.03 11.40
C LEU A 50 -0.45 9.56 9.96
N SER A 51 -1.52 9.41 9.16
CA SER A 51 -1.56 9.95 7.80
C SER A 51 -1.46 11.48 7.77
N HIS A 52 -2.13 12.17 8.71
CA HIS A 52 -2.01 13.62 8.84
C HIS A 52 -0.58 14.03 9.22
N ASP A 53 0.04 13.33 10.18
CA ASP A 53 1.40 13.60 10.61
C ASP A 53 2.39 13.41 9.46
N GLU A 54 2.26 12.33 8.70
CA GLU A 54 3.05 12.05 7.49
C GLU A 54 2.91 13.16 6.45
N LEU A 55 1.67 13.55 6.08
CA LEU A 55 1.42 14.63 5.13
C LEU A 55 1.99 15.99 5.60
N SER A 56 2.10 16.21 6.92
CA SER A 56 2.61 17.45 7.48
C SER A 56 4.15 17.49 7.59
N LYS A 57 4.79 16.33 7.78
CA LYS A 57 6.24 16.22 8.04
C LYS A 57 7.04 15.77 6.83
N VAL A 58 6.46 14.90 6.00
CA VAL A 58 7.11 14.32 4.82
C VAL A 58 6.66 15.12 3.60
N THR A 59 7.25 16.31 3.47
CA THR A 59 6.94 17.25 2.40
C THR A 59 7.92 17.16 1.24
N ASP A 60 9.19 16.86 1.55
CA ASP A 60 10.27 16.80 0.58
C ASP A 60 10.93 15.42 0.58
N PHE A 61 11.46 15.05 -0.60
CA PHE A 61 12.22 13.84 -0.76
C PHE A 61 13.63 13.99 -0.17
N ASP A 62 13.98 13.14 0.80
CA ASP A 62 15.31 13.14 1.42
C ASP A 62 16.34 12.43 0.54
N ASN A 63 17.14 13.23 -0.18
CA ASN A 63 18.20 12.73 -1.05
C ASN A 63 19.30 11.97 -0.30
N SER A 64 19.44 12.13 1.02
CA SER A 64 20.42 11.36 1.80
C SER A 64 20.10 9.86 1.85
N LEU A 65 18.83 9.48 1.63
CA LEU A 65 18.40 8.08 1.59
C LEU A 65 18.89 7.35 0.33
N ILE A 66 19.26 8.08 -0.73
CA ILE A 66 19.75 7.50 -2.00
C ILE A 66 21.22 7.06 -1.92
N VAL A 67 21.93 7.28 -0.81
CA VAL A 67 23.33 6.87 -0.66
C VAL A 67 23.53 5.36 -0.92
N CYS A 68 22.53 4.53 -0.59
CA CYS A 68 22.52 3.09 -0.87
C CYS A 68 21.58 2.71 -2.04
N LYS A 69 21.51 3.52 -3.09
CA LYS A 69 20.62 3.34 -4.25
C LYS A 69 20.62 1.94 -4.88
N GLU A 70 21.70 1.19 -4.74
CA GLU A 70 21.85 -0.18 -5.24
C GLU A 70 21.04 -1.22 -4.42
N LEU A 71 20.54 -0.85 -3.24
CA LEU A 71 19.72 -1.73 -2.40
C LEU A 71 18.23 -1.46 -2.55
N PHE A 72 17.85 -0.35 -3.17
CA PHE A 72 16.46 0.05 -3.30
C PHE A 72 15.86 -0.43 -4.61
N CYS A 73 14.67 -1.01 -4.54
CA CYS A 73 13.84 -1.29 -5.70
C CYS A 73 12.46 -0.70 -5.44
N PHE A 74 12.03 0.22 -6.31
CA PHE A 74 10.72 0.84 -6.23
C PHE A 74 9.80 0.24 -7.30
N TYR A 75 8.62 -0.17 -6.86
CA TYR A 75 7.56 -0.64 -7.74
C TYR A 75 6.40 0.35 -7.70
N PHE A 76 6.05 0.90 -8.85
CA PHE A 76 4.96 1.86 -9.01
C PHE A 76 3.85 1.24 -9.87
N GLY A 77 2.61 1.30 -9.41
CA GLY A 77 1.44 0.94 -10.23
C GLY A 77 1.29 1.88 -11.44
N ARG A 78 0.58 1.42 -12.48
CA ARG A 78 0.30 2.26 -13.67
C ARG A 78 -1.02 3.01 -13.57
N VAL A 79 -1.98 2.43 -12.84
CA VAL A 79 -3.30 2.99 -12.54
C VAL A 79 -3.26 3.45 -11.10
N GLU A 80 -2.79 4.67 -10.90
CA GLU A 80 -2.51 5.24 -9.59
C GLU A 80 -3.30 6.54 -9.49
N GLU A 81 -4.30 6.58 -8.63
CA GLU A 81 -5.04 7.80 -8.26
C GLU A 81 -4.44 8.46 -7.00
N TRP A 82 -3.53 7.76 -6.32
CA TRP A 82 -3.02 8.14 -5.01
C TRP A 82 -1.79 9.05 -5.08
N TYR A 83 -1.05 9.02 -6.19
CA TYR A 83 0.07 9.92 -6.39
C TYR A 83 0.28 10.29 -7.88
N PRO A 84 0.82 11.50 -8.15
CA PRO A 84 1.23 11.91 -9.49
C PRO A 84 2.32 11.00 -10.08
N LYS A 85 2.17 10.59 -11.34
CA LYS A 85 3.12 9.69 -12.05
C LYS A 85 4.52 10.28 -12.18
N GLU A 86 4.60 11.61 -12.10
CA GLU A 86 5.81 12.41 -12.13
C GLU A 86 6.81 11.97 -11.04
N PHE A 87 6.33 11.51 -9.87
CA PHE A 87 7.20 11.00 -8.81
C PHE A 87 7.92 9.70 -9.21
N GLY A 88 7.21 8.78 -9.88
CA GLY A 88 7.82 7.54 -10.38
C GLY A 88 8.88 7.82 -11.44
N PHE A 89 8.63 8.77 -12.34
CA PHE A 89 9.62 9.20 -13.33
C PHE A 89 10.82 9.92 -12.70
N HIS A 90 10.59 10.76 -11.70
CA HIS A 90 11.65 11.40 -10.94
C HIS A 90 12.57 10.36 -10.28
N MET A 91 11.99 9.37 -9.60
CA MET A 91 12.75 8.29 -8.97
C MET A 91 13.53 7.44 -9.98
N LYS A 92 12.98 7.23 -11.18
CA LYS A 92 13.69 6.55 -12.28
C LYS A 92 14.94 7.32 -12.74
N GLY A 93 14.95 8.64 -12.60
CA GLY A 93 16.13 9.47 -12.87
C GLY A 93 17.18 9.45 -11.75
N CYS A 94 16.76 9.25 -10.49
CA CYS A 94 17.66 9.26 -9.34
C CYS A 94 18.34 7.90 -9.07
N LEU A 95 17.73 6.80 -9.50
CA LEU A 95 18.18 5.44 -9.20
C LEU A 95 18.87 4.75 -10.40
N PRO A 96 19.72 3.73 -10.16
CA PRO A 96 20.34 2.97 -11.23
C PRO A 96 19.29 2.26 -12.10
N HIS A 97 19.68 1.94 -13.33
CA HIS A 97 18.79 1.26 -14.28
C HIS A 97 18.31 -0.08 -13.71
N GLY A 98 16.99 -0.34 -13.77
CA GLY A 98 16.39 -1.58 -13.25
C GLY A 98 15.89 -1.52 -11.80
N HIS A 99 16.21 -0.46 -11.05
CA HIS A 99 15.76 -0.27 -9.66
C HIS A 99 14.38 0.40 -9.54
N VAL A 100 13.81 0.83 -10.67
CA VAL A 100 12.46 1.39 -10.72
C VAL A 100 11.66 0.61 -11.76
N ALA A 101 10.69 -0.14 -11.27
CA ALA A 101 9.74 -0.88 -12.08
C ALA A 101 8.41 -0.13 -12.09
N LEU A 102 7.97 0.27 -13.29
CA LEU A 102 6.60 0.72 -13.51
C LEU A 102 5.79 -0.51 -13.93
N ALA A 103 4.69 -0.79 -13.25
CA ALA A 103 3.84 -1.94 -13.52
C ALA A 103 3.32 -1.93 -14.97
N GLU A 104 3.36 -3.08 -15.65
CA GLU A 104 2.75 -3.24 -16.96
C GLU A 104 1.31 -3.72 -16.81
N TYR A 105 0.36 -2.76 -16.83
CA TYR A 105 -1.09 -2.93 -16.81
C TYR A 105 -1.70 -3.64 -15.58
N GLY A 106 -2.76 -3.05 -15.02
CA GLY A 106 -3.71 -3.76 -14.15
C GLY A 106 -3.41 -3.75 -12.65
N CYS A 107 -2.19 -3.49 -12.20
CA CYS A 107 -1.91 -3.45 -10.75
C CYS A 107 -2.42 -2.15 -10.11
N GLU A 108 -3.32 -2.29 -9.13
CA GLU A 108 -3.85 -1.20 -8.31
C GLU A 108 -2.86 -0.80 -7.19
N HIS A 109 -2.96 0.43 -6.67
CA HIS A 109 -2.12 0.93 -5.56
C HIS A 109 -2.10 -0.03 -4.37
N ALA A 110 -3.28 -0.55 -4.01
CA ALA A 110 -3.44 -1.56 -3.00
C ALA A 110 -3.15 -2.96 -3.57
N PHE A 111 -2.02 -3.12 -4.28
CA PHE A 111 -1.61 -4.38 -4.88
C PHE A 111 -1.56 -5.50 -3.84
N VAL A 112 -1.30 -5.20 -2.57
CA VAL A 112 -1.36 -6.14 -1.44
C VAL A 112 -2.72 -6.86 -1.34
N ILE A 113 -3.80 -6.24 -1.82
CA ILE A 113 -5.16 -6.78 -1.76
C ILE A 113 -5.44 -7.74 -2.93
N ARG A 114 -4.93 -7.46 -4.14
CA ARG A 114 -5.32 -8.20 -5.37
C ARG A 114 -4.15 -8.76 -6.18
N ASP A 115 -3.03 -8.05 -6.24
CA ASP A 115 -1.87 -8.34 -7.09
C ASP A 115 -0.61 -8.71 -6.27
N GLY A 116 -0.77 -9.09 -5.00
CA GLY A 116 0.33 -9.29 -4.06
C GLY A 116 1.33 -10.35 -4.50
N ALA A 117 0.85 -11.41 -5.17
CA ALA A 117 1.70 -12.44 -5.77
C ALA A 117 2.56 -11.85 -6.92
N THR A 118 1.95 -11.10 -7.83
CA THR A 118 2.61 -10.47 -8.97
C THR A 118 3.67 -9.45 -8.53
N VAL A 119 3.38 -8.67 -7.49
CA VAL A 119 4.37 -7.73 -6.94
C VAL A 119 5.45 -8.47 -6.15
N GLY A 120 5.13 -9.54 -5.43
CA GLY A 120 6.09 -10.36 -4.67
C GLY A 120 7.15 -11.08 -5.53
N GLU A 121 6.85 -11.36 -6.80
CA GLU A 121 7.83 -11.91 -7.74
C GLU A 121 8.93 -10.89 -8.11
N LYS A 122 8.64 -9.58 -8.05
CA LYS A 122 9.59 -8.53 -8.47
C LYS A 122 10.80 -8.39 -7.52
N PRO A 123 10.64 -8.34 -6.18
CA PRO A 123 11.77 -8.42 -5.25
C PRO A 123 12.61 -9.68 -5.43
N SER A 124 11.96 -10.83 -5.69
CA SER A 124 12.67 -12.11 -5.90
C SER A 124 13.57 -12.09 -7.13
N GLN A 125 13.09 -11.50 -8.23
CA GLN A 125 13.88 -11.28 -9.44
C GLN A 125 15.03 -10.29 -9.20
N PHE A 126 14.78 -9.22 -8.44
CA PHE A 126 15.79 -8.21 -8.09
C PHE A 126 16.94 -8.79 -7.27
N ILE A 127 16.63 -9.56 -6.20
CA ILE A 127 17.63 -10.20 -5.33
C ILE A 127 18.50 -11.18 -6.12
N THR A 128 17.91 -11.94 -7.03
CA THR A 128 18.63 -12.90 -7.88
C THR A 128 19.58 -12.20 -8.86
N TRP A 129 19.28 -10.97 -9.27
CA TRP A 129 20.10 -10.19 -10.18
C TRP A 129 21.31 -9.53 -9.51
N THR A 130 21.22 -9.29 -8.20
CA THR A 130 22.29 -8.67 -7.38
C THR A 130 23.20 -9.70 -6.68
N SER A 131 22.94 -11.00 -6.84
CA SER A 131 23.72 -12.12 -6.26
C SER A 131 24.79 -12.62 -7.23
#